data_AF-A0A497S358-F1
#
_entry.id   AF-A0A497S358-F1
#
_cell.length_a   1.000
_cell.length_b   1.000
_cell.length_c   1.000
_cell.angle_alpha   90.00
_cell.angle_beta   90.00
_cell.angle_gamma   90.00
#
_symmetry.space_group_name_H-M   'P 1'
#
loop_
_entity.id
_entity.type
_entity.pdbx_description
1 polymer ?
#
loop_
_entity_poly.entity_id
_entity_poly.type
_entity_poly.pdbx_seq_one_letter_code
_entity_poly.pdbx_strand_id
1 'polypeptide(L)'
;MLDAVIVNDLEGHIIKVNDAAVKLLGYTEEELIGASASKIIAKRDLKRNEECTRRTLEEGFVWNFEFTWVTKNGGEIPVSCNRSVLRDADGNVVGILCVIRDMREMKKLIEELEKSRDELQTKVKELEEFQDLAVGRELKMIELKKEIENLKEQLRSKG
;
A
#
# COMPACT_ATOMS: atom_id res chain seq x y z
N MET A 1 0.23 1.28 -17.67
CA MET A 1 -0.90 0.51 -17.12
C MET A 1 -2.14 1.37 -17.30
N LEU A 2 -3.13 0.91 -18.07
CA LEU A 2 -4.41 1.62 -18.19
C LEU A 2 -5.27 1.24 -16.99
N ASP A 3 -5.87 2.22 -16.33
CA ASP A 3 -6.80 1.96 -15.22
C ASP A 3 -8.03 1.19 -15.77
N ALA A 4 -8.50 0.21 -15.00
CA ALA A 4 -9.69 -0.56 -15.33
C ALA A 4 -10.93 0.31 -15.13
N VAL A 5 -11.87 0.26 -16.07
CA VAL A 5 -13.09 1.07 -16.03
C VAL A 5 -14.30 0.17 -16.11
N ILE A 6 -15.24 0.36 -15.19
CA ILE A 6 -16.54 -0.31 -15.17
C ILE A 6 -17.62 0.75 -14.98
N VAL A 7 -18.70 0.64 -15.73
CA VAL A 7 -19.93 1.42 -15.51
C VAL A 7 -21.02 0.49 -15.07
N ASN A 8 -21.73 0.87 -14.00
CA ASN A 8 -22.89 0.15 -13.51
C ASN A 8 -24.16 1.00 -13.65
N ASP A 9 -25.31 0.36 -13.85
CA ASP A 9 -26.61 1.00 -13.66
C ASP A 9 -26.93 1.20 -12.16
N LEU A 10 -28.13 1.73 -11.88
CA LEU A 10 -28.59 1.98 -10.51
C LEU A 10 -28.92 0.70 -9.72
N GLU A 11 -29.15 -0.41 -10.41
CA GLU A 11 -29.39 -1.72 -9.78
C GLU A 11 -28.06 -2.46 -9.49
N GLY A 12 -26.94 -1.90 -9.95
CA GLY A 12 -25.61 -2.47 -9.77
C GLY A 12 -25.24 -3.53 -10.79
N HIS A 13 -25.92 -3.58 -11.94
CA HIS A 13 -25.50 -4.40 -13.08
C HIS A 13 -24.47 -3.64 -13.91
N ILE A 14 -23.46 -4.37 -14.38
CA ILE A 14 -22.41 -3.82 -15.22
C ILE A 14 -22.99 -3.56 -16.62
N ILE A 15 -22.92 -2.32 -17.09
CA ILE A 15 -23.41 -1.93 -18.42
C ILE A 15 -22.29 -1.59 -19.41
N LYS A 16 -21.06 -1.38 -18.90
CA LYS A 16 -19.88 -1.16 -19.74
C LYS A 16 -18.61 -1.55 -19.01
N VAL A 17 -17.65 -2.09 -19.75
CA VAL A 17 -16.28 -2.36 -19.28
C VAL A 17 -15.27 -1.94 -20.34
N ASN A 18 -14.01 -1.75 -19.94
CA ASN A 18 -12.90 -1.59 -20.89
C ASN A 18 -12.02 -2.85 -20.93
N ASP A 19 -11.15 -2.93 -21.94
CA ASP A 19 -10.20 -4.04 -22.11
C ASP A 19 -9.32 -4.27 -20.89
N ALA A 20 -8.97 -3.21 -20.16
CA ALA A 20 -8.16 -3.32 -18.95
C ALA A 20 -8.91 -4.06 -17.83
N ALA A 21 -10.21 -3.80 -17.64
CA ALA A 21 -11.04 -4.52 -16.67
C ALA A 21 -11.21 -6.00 -17.05
N VAL A 22 -11.50 -6.28 -18.33
CA VAL A 22 -11.64 -7.63 -18.90
C VAL A 22 -10.34 -8.42 -18.66
N LYS A 23 -9.20 -7.85 -19.05
CA LYS A 23 -7.88 -8.48 -18.87
C LYS A 23 -7.53 -8.71 -17.40
N LEU A 24 -7.87 -7.76 -16.51
CA LEU A 24 -7.55 -7.85 -15.10
C LEU A 24 -8.38 -8.92 -14.37
N LEU A 25 -9.67 -9.01 -14.69
CA LEU A 25 -10.59 -9.96 -14.05
C LEU A 25 -10.58 -11.36 -14.69
N GLY A 26 -10.15 -11.47 -15.95
CA GLY A 26 -10.09 -12.73 -16.70
C GLY A 26 -11.46 -13.25 -17.18
N TYR A 27 -12.49 -12.40 -17.19
CA TYR A 27 -13.77 -12.66 -17.85
C TYR A 27 -13.76 -12.10 -19.27
N THR A 28 -14.68 -12.53 -20.12
CA THR A 28 -15.00 -11.80 -21.35
C THR A 28 -15.94 -10.63 -21.06
N GLU A 29 -16.05 -9.68 -21.98
CA GLU A 29 -17.01 -8.57 -21.84
C GLU A 29 -18.45 -9.10 -21.73
N GLU A 30 -18.82 -10.08 -22.55
CA GLU A 30 -20.16 -10.67 -22.57
C GLU A 30 -20.53 -11.37 -21.26
N GLU A 31 -19.54 -11.88 -20.51
CA GLU A 31 -19.75 -12.50 -19.20
C GLU A 31 -19.92 -11.47 -18.08
N LEU A 32 -19.49 -10.22 -18.32
CA LEU A 32 -19.55 -9.11 -17.37
C LEU A 32 -20.78 -8.25 -17.60
N ILE A 33 -21.11 -7.91 -18.86
CA ILE A 33 -22.27 -7.07 -19.18
C ILE A 33 -23.57 -7.75 -18.68
N GLY A 34 -24.40 -6.98 -17.97
CA GLY A 34 -25.64 -7.42 -17.34
C GLY A 34 -25.44 -8.21 -16.04
N ALA A 35 -24.22 -8.63 -15.69
CA ALA A 35 -23.96 -9.29 -14.42
C ALA A 35 -23.94 -8.28 -13.27
N SER A 36 -24.37 -8.73 -12.09
CA SER A 36 -24.22 -7.93 -10.87
C SER A 36 -22.74 -7.69 -10.56
N ALA A 37 -22.36 -6.44 -10.29
CA ALA A 37 -21.00 -6.07 -9.91
C ALA A 37 -20.51 -6.80 -8.65
N SER A 38 -21.43 -7.24 -7.78
CA SER A 38 -21.12 -8.05 -6.60
C SER A 38 -20.47 -9.39 -6.94
N LYS A 39 -20.65 -9.91 -8.17
CA LYS A 39 -20.01 -11.15 -8.66
C LYS A 39 -18.48 -11.06 -8.64
N ILE A 40 -17.93 -9.88 -8.90
CA ILE A 40 -16.48 -9.66 -9.01
C ILE A 40 -15.89 -9.06 -7.73
N ILE A 41 -16.64 -8.99 -6.63
CA ILE A 41 -16.21 -8.41 -5.35
C ILE A 41 -16.06 -9.53 -4.32
N ALA A 42 -14.99 -9.49 -3.54
CA ALA A 42 -14.80 -10.46 -2.47
C ALA A 42 -15.95 -10.37 -1.45
N LYS A 43 -16.46 -11.52 -1.01
CA LYS A 43 -17.64 -11.59 -0.13
C LYS A 43 -17.52 -10.74 1.13
N ARG A 44 -16.31 -10.64 1.69
CA ARG A 44 -16.00 -9.82 2.88
C ARG A 44 -16.20 -8.32 2.66
N ASP A 45 -16.06 -7.86 1.42
CA ASP A 45 -16.11 -6.44 1.05
C ASP A 45 -17.51 -6.01 0.56
N LEU A 46 -18.46 -6.93 0.38
CA LEU A 46 -19.79 -6.63 -0.19
C LEU A 46 -20.56 -5.57 0.60
N LYS A 47 -20.66 -5.70 1.93
CA LYS A 47 -21.34 -4.70 2.77
C LYS A 47 -20.70 -3.32 2.68
N ARG A 48 -19.36 -3.28 2.64
CA ARG A 48 -18.60 -2.04 2.53
C ARG A 48 -18.79 -1.41 1.16
N ASN A 49 -18.90 -2.24 0.12
CA ASN A 49 -19.18 -1.81 -1.24
C ASN A 49 -20.58 -1.20 -1.38
N GLU A 50 -21.60 -1.81 -0.77
CA GLU A 50 -22.97 -1.27 -0.73
C GLU A 50 -23.01 0.11 -0.07
N GLU A 51 -22.35 0.25 1.08
CA GLU A 51 -22.21 1.53 1.77
C GLU A 51 -21.48 2.59 0.92
N CYS A 52 -20.42 2.19 0.22
CA CYS A 52 -19.71 3.06 -0.72
C CYS A 52 -20.60 3.49 -1.90
N THR A 53 -21.43 2.59 -2.42
CA THR A 53 -22.42 2.91 -3.46
C THR A 53 -23.43 3.94 -2.94
N ARG A 54 -24.00 3.74 -1.75
CA ARG A 54 -24.91 4.71 -1.11
C ARG A 54 -24.27 6.09 -1.00
N ARG A 55 -23.06 6.15 -0.45
CA ARG A 55 -22.29 7.40 -0.35
C ARG A 55 -22.01 8.05 -1.69
N THR A 56 -21.69 7.27 -2.72
CA THR A 56 -21.46 7.79 -4.08
C THR A 56 -22.74 8.44 -4.62
N LEU A 57 -23.90 7.82 -4.41
CA LEU A 57 -25.18 8.36 -4.87
C LEU A 57 -25.58 9.64 -4.12
N GLU A 58 -25.23 9.75 -2.83
CA GLU A 58 -25.53 10.92 -1.99
C GLU A 58 -24.54 12.09 -2.21
N GLU A 59 -23.24 11.80 -2.20
CA GLU A 59 -22.15 12.79 -2.28
C GLU A 59 -21.78 13.10 -3.75
N GLY A 60 -22.22 12.28 -4.70
CA GLY A 60 -21.91 12.37 -6.13
C GLY A 60 -20.58 11.71 -6.53
N PHE A 61 -19.67 11.51 -5.59
CA PHE A 61 -18.38 10.87 -5.84
C PHE A 61 -17.78 10.24 -4.57
N VAL A 62 -16.87 9.28 -4.75
CA VAL A 62 -15.99 8.73 -3.70
C VAL A 62 -14.60 8.51 -4.28
N TRP A 63 -13.56 8.85 -3.52
CA TRP A 63 -12.17 8.65 -3.91
C TRP A 63 -11.48 7.58 -3.06
N ASN A 64 -10.52 6.89 -3.65
CA ASN A 64 -9.60 5.95 -3.00
C ASN A 64 -10.31 4.89 -2.15
N PHE A 65 -11.47 4.41 -2.61
CA PHE A 65 -12.17 3.33 -1.93
C PHE A 65 -11.47 2.00 -2.22
N GLU A 66 -10.85 1.43 -1.20
CA GLU A 66 -10.16 0.14 -1.32
C GLU A 66 -11.05 -1.05 -1.02
N PHE A 67 -10.99 -2.06 -1.88
CA PHE A 67 -11.64 -3.35 -1.70
C PHE A 67 -10.93 -4.41 -2.56
N THR A 68 -11.46 -5.63 -2.56
CA THR A 68 -10.87 -6.75 -3.29
C THR A 68 -11.76 -7.21 -4.43
N TRP A 69 -11.19 -7.28 -5.63
CA TRP A 69 -11.78 -7.98 -6.76
C TRP A 69 -11.47 -9.47 -6.75
N VAL A 70 -12.42 -10.27 -7.26
CA VAL A 70 -12.27 -11.71 -7.46
C VAL A 70 -12.34 -12.01 -8.95
N THR A 71 -11.26 -12.57 -9.47
CA THR A 71 -11.13 -13.01 -10.87
C THR A 71 -11.99 -14.24 -11.16
N LYS A 72 -12.18 -14.56 -12.45
CA LYS A 72 -12.88 -15.76 -12.90
C LYS A 72 -12.36 -17.06 -12.28
N ASN A 73 -11.05 -17.13 -12.03
CA ASN A 73 -10.39 -18.30 -11.45
C ASN A 73 -10.33 -18.27 -9.91
N GLY A 74 -11.00 -17.30 -9.26
CA GLY A 74 -11.03 -17.17 -7.80
C GLY A 74 -9.82 -16.43 -7.19
N GLY A 75 -8.87 -15.97 -8.01
CA GLY A 75 -7.76 -15.14 -7.55
C GLY A 75 -8.22 -13.77 -7.07
N GLU A 76 -7.60 -13.26 -6.00
CA GLU A 76 -7.92 -11.98 -5.39
C GLU A 76 -6.98 -10.87 -5.88
N ILE A 77 -7.55 -9.70 -6.16
CA ILE A 77 -6.82 -8.52 -6.60
C ILE A 77 -7.21 -7.36 -5.67
N PRO A 78 -6.31 -6.89 -4.78
CA PRO A 78 -6.55 -5.66 -4.05
C PRO A 78 -6.63 -4.49 -5.04
N VAL A 79 -7.67 -3.69 -4.94
CA VAL A 79 -7.91 -2.56 -5.82
C VAL A 79 -8.24 -1.30 -5.05
N SER A 80 -7.89 -0.16 -5.62
CA SER A 80 -8.40 1.15 -5.22
C SER A 80 -9.35 1.68 -6.28
N CYS A 81 -10.48 2.24 -5.87
CA CYS A 81 -11.53 2.67 -6.77
C CYS A 81 -11.97 4.11 -6.51
N ASN A 82 -12.06 4.86 -7.59
CA ASN A 82 -12.73 6.15 -7.64
C ASN A 82 -14.09 5.96 -8.31
N ARG A 83 -15.14 6.53 -7.72
CA ARG A 83 -16.51 6.46 -8.21
C ARG A 83 -17.07 7.85 -8.43
N SER A 84 -17.88 7.97 -9.47
CA SER A 84 -18.68 9.17 -9.73
C SER A 84 -20.03 8.78 -10.30
N VAL A 85 -21.07 9.52 -9.93
CA VAL A 85 -22.39 9.35 -10.53
C VAL A 85 -22.35 9.81 -12.00
N LEU A 86 -22.98 9.03 -12.87
CA LEU A 86 -23.27 9.43 -14.24
C LEU A 86 -24.66 10.07 -14.28
N ARG A 87 -24.77 11.18 -15.01
CA ARG A 87 -26.03 11.91 -15.19
C ARG A 87 -26.42 11.99 -16.66
N ASP A 88 -27.71 11.95 -16.93
CA ASP A 88 -28.25 12.26 -18.25
C ASP A 88 -28.28 13.77 -18.52
N ALA A 89 -28.80 14.17 -19.69
CA ALA A 89 -28.91 15.57 -20.10
C ALA A 89 -29.86 16.40 -19.20
N ASP A 90 -30.80 15.74 -18.52
CA ASP A 90 -31.77 16.36 -17.62
C ASP A 90 -31.25 16.43 -16.17
N GLY A 91 -30.06 15.88 -15.92
CA GLY A 91 -29.39 15.89 -14.62
C GLY A 91 -29.75 14.70 -13.70
N ASN A 92 -30.57 13.76 -14.17
CA ASN A 92 -30.93 12.58 -13.41
C ASN A 92 -29.75 11.61 -13.34
N VAL A 93 -29.57 10.96 -12.18
CA VAL A 93 -28.53 9.94 -12.03
C VAL A 93 -28.95 8.68 -12.78
N VAL A 94 -28.11 8.20 -13.68
CA VAL A 94 -28.38 7.03 -14.54
C VAL A 94 -27.44 5.85 -14.28
N GLY A 95 -26.40 6.05 -13.46
CA GLY A 95 -25.45 5.00 -13.14
C GLY A 95 -24.24 5.50 -12.37
N ILE A 96 -23.24 4.63 -12.22
CA ILE A 96 -21.98 4.93 -11.54
C ILE A 96 -20.82 4.53 -12.44
N LEU A 97 -19.92 5.47 -12.70
CA LEU A 97 -18.62 5.23 -13.30
C LEU A 97 -17.61 4.89 -12.22
N CYS A 98 -16.97 3.74 -12.36
CA CYS A 98 -15.89 3.27 -11.49
C CYS A 98 -14.59 3.25 -12.29
N VAL A 99 -13.55 3.90 -11.76
CA VAL A 99 -12.16 3.78 -12.21
C VAL A 99 -11.40 3.01 -11.16
N ILE A 100 -10.75 1.93 -11.57
CA ILE A 100 -10.16 0.92 -10.70
C ILE A 100 -8.67 0.79 -11.00
N ARG A 101 -7.87 0.85 -9.95
CA ARG A 101 -6.42 0.67 -10.00
C ARG A 101 -6.04 -0.61 -9.27
N ASP A 102 -5.24 -1.45 -9.94
CA ASP A 102 -4.60 -2.61 -9.33
C ASP A 102 -3.55 -2.15 -8.32
N MET A 103 -3.66 -2.62 -7.08
CA MET A 103 -2.78 -2.26 -5.98
C MET A 103 -1.69 -3.31 -5.71
N ARG A 104 -1.61 -4.41 -6.46
CA ARG A 104 -0.62 -5.49 -6.22
C ARG A 104 0.81 -5.00 -6.38
N GLU A 105 1.11 -4.33 -7.49
CA GLU A 105 2.45 -3.77 -7.73
C GLU A 105 2.79 -2.72 -6.68
N MET A 106 1.85 -1.84 -6.36
CA MET A 106 2.04 -0.81 -5.33
C MET A 106 2.30 -1.42 -3.95
N LYS A 107 1.51 -2.41 -3.54
CA LYS A 107 1.70 -3.11 -2.25
C LYS A 107 3.04 -3.83 -2.18
N LYS A 108 3.44 -4.50 -3.26
CA LYS A 108 4.75 -5.15 -3.34
C LYS A 108 5.90 -4.15 -3.17
N LEU A 109 5.81 -2.98 -3.82
CA LEU A 109 6.81 -1.93 -3.66
C LEU A 109 6.85 -1.35 -2.24
N ILE A 110 5.68 -1.20 -1.60
CA ILE A 110 5.60 -0.76 -0.20
C ILE A 110 6.26 -1.78 0.72
N GLU A 111 5.97 -3.07 0.56
CA GLU A 111 6.58 -4.15 1.35
C GLU A 111 8.10 -4.21 1.16
N GLU A 112 8.59 -4.08 -0.07
CA GLU A 112 10.02 -4.03 -0.38
C GLU A 112 10.71 -2.80 0.26
N LEU A 113 10.04 -1.64 0.24
CA LEU A 113 10.53 -0.42 0.86
C LEU A 113 10.59 -0.55 2.39
N GLU A 114 9.54 -1.09 3.00
CA GLU A 114 9.48 -1.32 4.45
C GLU A 114 10.59 -2.26 4.91
N LYS A 115 10.80 -3.37 4.18
CA LYS A 115 11.89 -4.30 4.45
C LYS A 115 13.26 -3.62 4.34
N SER A 116 13.49 -2.83 3.30
CA SER A 116 14.75 -2.12 3.12
C SER A 116 14.99 -1.09 4.22
N ARG A 117 13.94 -0.37 4.65
CA ARG A 117 14.01 0.58 5.76
C ARG A 117 14.39 -0.13 7.06
N ASP A 118 13.77 -1.25 7.36
CA ASP A 118 14.01 -1.99 8.60
C ASP A 118 15.45 -2.55 8.63
N GLU A 119 15.94 -3.07 7.50
CA GLU A 119 17.35 -3.49 7.35
C GLU A 119 18.34 -2.33 7.56
N LEU A 120 18.03 -1.14 7.03
CA LEU A 120 18.85 0.06 7.24
C LEU A 120 18.84 0.49 8.71
N GLN A 121 17.68 0.46 9.38
CA GLN A 121 17.57 0.79 10.80
C GLN A 121 18.39 -0.15 11.67
N THR A 122 18.39 -1.46 11.38
CA THR A 122 19.25 -2.41 12.08
C THR A 122 20.73 -2.07 11.90
N LYS A 123 21.17 -1.80 10.67
CA LYS A 123 22.58 -1.43 10.40
C LYS A 123 23.00 -0.13 11.08
N VAL A 124 22.13 0.88 11.10
CA VAL A 124 22.40 2.14 11.81
C VAL A 124 22.64 1.87 13.30
N LYS A 125 21.77 1.06 13.92
CA LYS A 125 21.91 0.69 15.33
C LYS A 125 23.21 -0.07 15.61
N GLU A 126 23.57 -1.03 14.76
CA GLU A 126 24.85 -1.77 14.89
C GLU A 126 26.07 -0.84 14.78
N LEU A 127 26.01 0.17 13.90
CA LEU A 127 27.08 1.17 13.78
C LEU A 127 27.17 2.08 15.01
N GLU A 128 26.04 2.49 15.58
CA GLU A 128 26.00 3.28 16.82
C GLU A 128 26.61 2.49 17.99
N GLU A 129 26.23 1.22 18.17
CA GLU A 129 26.79 0.34 19.21
C GLU A 129 28.29 0.13 19.02
N PHE A 130 28.75 -0.04 17.77
CA PHE A 130 30.17 -0.15 17.45
C PHE A 130 30.94 1.14 17.75
N GLN A 131 30.36 2.30 17.41
CA GLN A 131 30.96 3.60 17.66
C GLN A 131 31.11 3.87 19.15
N ASP A 132 30.08 3.60 19.96
CA ASP A 132 30.13 3.75 21.41
C ASP A 132 31.21 2.85 22.03
N LEU A 133 31.31 1.60 21.55
CA LEU A 133 32.35 0.67 21.99
C LEU A 133 33.76 1.18 21.62
N ALA A 134 33.94 1.72 20.40
CA ALA A 134 35.21 2.24 19.93
C ALA A 134 35.65 3.47 20.74
N VAL A 135 34.75 4.43 20.96
CA VAL A 135 35.00 5.62 21.80
C VAL A 135 35.36 5.21 23.23
N GLY A 136 34.63 4.25 23.81
CA GLY A 136 34.93 3.73 25.14
C GLY A 136 36.33 3.12 25.24
N ARG A 137 36.78 2.38 24.22
CA ARG A 137 38.14 1.81 24.15
C ARG A 137 39.21 2.89 24.04
N GLU A 138 38.99 3.92 23.22
CA GLU A 138 39.94 5.04 23.08
C GLU A 138 40.11 5.82 24.39
N LEU A 139 39.00 6.13 25.07
CA LEU A 139 39.03 6.80 26.37
C LEU A 139 39.81 5.98 27.40
N LYS A 140 39.59 4.65 27.45
CA LYS A 140 40.33 3.76 28.35
C LYS A 140 41.82 3.72 28.02
N MET A 141 42.20 3.71 26.74
CA MET A 141 43.61 3.79 26.35
C MET A 141 44.26 5.10 26.77
N ILE A 142 43.56 6.23 26.66
CA ILE A 142 44.07 7.54 27.11
C ILE A 142 44.28 7.54 28.63
N GLU A 143 43.32 7.01 29.39
CA GLU A 143 43.42 6.87 30.85
C GLU A 143 44.63 6.00 31.26
N LEU A 144 44.76 4.81 30.66
CA LEU A 144 45.87 3.89 30.92
C LEU A 144 47.24 4.51 30.57
N LYS A 145 47.33 5.25 29.45
CA LYS A 145 48.57 5.96 29.08
C LYS A 145 48.97 6.99 30.14
N LYS A 146 48.02 7.78 30.65
CA LYS A 146 48.28 8.76 31.72
C LYS A 146 48.75 8.08 33.01
N GLU A 147 48.14 6.96 33.38
CA GLU A 147 48.50 6.21 34.58
C GLU A 147 49.92 5.61 34.47
N ILE A 148 50.27 5.05 33.32
CA ILE A 148 51.63 4.57 33.03
C ILE A 148 52.66 5.70 33.11
N GLU A 149 52.37 6.89 32.57
CA GLU A 149 53.27 8.05 32.63
C GLU A 149 53.55 8.47 34.09
N ASN A 150 52.49 8.60 34.89
CA ASN A 150 52.59 8.96 36.31
C ASN A 150 53.40 7.91 37.11
N LEU A 151 53.16 6.62 36.88
CA LEU A 151 53.94 5.54 37.50
C LEU A 151 55.42 5.60 37.12
N LYS A 152 55.76 5.93 35.86
CA LYS A 152 57.15 6.10 35.41
C LYS A 152 57.83 7.29 36.09
N GLU A 153 57.14 8.42 36.26
CA GLU A 153 57.67 9.58 36.97
C GLU A 153 57.96 9.25 38.45
N GLN A 154 57.04 8.55 39.12
CA GLN A 154 57.24 8.11 40.50
C GLN A 154 58.45 7.17 40.64
N LEU A 155 58.63 6.24 39.71
CA LEU A 155 59.80 5.36 39.67
C LEU A 155 61.12 6.12 39.48
N ARG A 156 61.15 7.15 38.61
CA ARG A 156 62.34 8.00 38.43
C ARG A 156 62.67 8.86 39.64
N SER A 157 61.66 9.25 40.42
CA SER A 157 61.86 10.04 41.65
C SER A 157 62.38 9.24 42.84
N LYS A 158 62.39 7.90 42.74
CA LYS A 158 62.79 6.97 43.82
C LYS A 158 64.14 6.28 43.58
N GLY A 159 64.78 6.47 42.43
CA GLY A 159 66.12 5.97 42.12
C GLY A 159 67.11 7.12 42.00
#